data_AF-A0A7S3NEC1-F1
#
_entry.id   AF-A0A7S3NEC1-F1
#
_cell.length_a   1.000
_cell.length_b   1.000
_cell.length_c   1.000
_cell.angle_alpha   90.00
_cell.angle_beta   90.00
_cell.angle_gamma   90.00
#
_symmetry.space_group_name_H-M   'P 1'
#
loop_
_entity.id
_entity.type
_entity.pdbx_description
1 polymer ?
#
loop_
_entity_poly.entity_id
_entity_poly.type
_entity_poly.pdbx_seq_one_letter_code
_entity_poly.pdbx_strand_id
1 'polypeptide(L)'
;NTGLLRMYGKQVGTKWTRLAQTAPAGQNWILITDDPTDWKVGDELGINPSGRDYTQRDFAVIQSINGKNITLASALVYMHTGAASIDAAETGGIDIRAEVLHLTRNIVVKGTNEDRWGGHVVTAHNKDSGFVNGQLISVDRKGSMIIDHAEFVNCSQYDTDKAAVRFSNFYSLEAADTQSSVTNSAIHNGLGIGIMVSSAN
;
A
#
# COMPACT_ATOMS: atom_id res chain seq x y z
N ASN A 1 21.67 -0.70 -15.21
CA ASN A 1 20.44 -1.14 -14.53
C ASN A 1 19.89 -2.39 -15.17
N THR A 2 20.51 -3.52 -14.85
CA THR A 2 19.99 -4.86 -15.07
C THR A 2 20.01 -5.57 -13.74
N GLY A 3 19.06 -6.48 -13.50
CA GLY A 3 19.07 -7.31 -12.29
C GLY A 3 17.77 -7.29 -11.52
N LEU A 4 17.78 -8.05 -10.42
CA LEU A 4 16.61 -8.35 -9.61
C LEU A 4 16.77 -7.77 -8.20
N LEU A 5 15.87 -6.87 -7.84
CA LEU A 5 15.72 -6.38 -6.47
C LEU A 5 14.81 -7.35 -5.70
N ARG A 6 15.25 -7.84 -4.54
CA ARG A 6 14.42 -8.60 -3.62
C ARG A 6 14.34 -7.91 -2.27
N MET A 7 13.14 -7.75 -1.74
CA MET A 7 12.87 -7.17 -0.42
C MET A 7 11.83 -8.02 0.30
N TYR A 8 12.22 -8.63 1.42
CA TYR A 8 11.35 -9.46 2.24
C TYR A 8 11.33 -8.89 3.65
N GLY A 9 10.22 -8.25 4.00
CA GLY A 9 9.97 -7.79 5.35
C GLY A 9 9.58 -8.93 6.28
N LYS A 10 9.47 -8.60 7.57
CA LYS A 10 8.91 -9.47 8.58
C LYS A 10 7.44 -9.73 8.22
N GLN A 11 7.05 -11.00 8.24
CA GLN A 11 5.66 -11.38 8.05
C GLN A 11 4.76 -10.73 9.11
N VAL A 12 3.55 -10.38 8.68
CA VAL A 12 2.49 -9.82 9.51
C VAL A 12 1.28 -10.73 9.39
N GLY A 13 0.69 -11.15 10.52
CA GLY A 13 -0.50 -11.98 10.54
C GLY A 13 -1.69 -11.30 9.88
N THR A 14 -2.32 -10.35 10.58
CA THR A 14 -3.53 -9.65 10.12
C THR A 14 -3.15 -8.36 9.41
N LYS A 15 -3.15 -8.34 8.07
CA LYS A 15 -2.77 -7.17 7.27
C LYS A 15 -3.88 -6.12 7.20
N TRP A 16 -5.12 -6.58 7.25
CA TRP A 16 -6.31 -5.75 7.30
C TRP A 16 -7.47 -6.55 7.89
N THR A 17 -8.51 -5.85 8.32
CA THR A 17 -9.75 -6.40 8.88
C THR A 17 -10.88 -5.38 8.66
N ARG A 18 -12.07 -5.59 9.24
CA ARG A 18 -13.18 -4.62 9.20
C ARG A 18 -13.65 -4.26 10.60
N LEU A 19 -14.37 -3.14 10.69
CA LEU A 19 -15.04 -2.76 11.93
C LEU A 19 -16.22 -3.69 12.25
N ALA A 20 -16.20 -4.27 13.44
CA ALA A 20 -17.31 -5.06 14.00
C ALA A 20 -18.42 -4.18 14.60
N GLN A 21 -18.15 -2.89 14.82
CA GLN A 21 -19.10 -1.90 15.30
C GLN A 21 -18.77 -0.53 14.68
N THR A 22 -19.80 0.25 14.35
CA THR A 22 -19.63 1.66 13.93
C THR A 22 -18.81 2.43 14.97
N ALA A 23 -17.77 3.12 14.49
CA ALA A 23 -16.91 3.99 15.26
C ALA A 23 -17.26 5.46 14.95
N PRO A 24 -17.92 6.19 15.86
CA PRO A 24 -18.26 7.60 15.66
C PRO A 24 -17.02 8.50 15.62
N ALA A 25 -17.14 9.64 14.95
CA ALA A 25 -16.17 10.72 15.07
C ALA A 25 -16.01 11.16 16.53
N GLY A 26 -14.77 11.46 16.94
CA GLY A 26 -14.43 11.78 18.33
C GLY A 26 -14.14 10.56 19.22
N GLN A 27 -14.47 9.34 18.78
CA GLN A 27 -14.10 8.12 19.50
C GLN A 27 -12.60 7.81 19.30
N ASN A 28 -11.93 7.29 20.34
CA ASN A 28 -10.52 6.93 20.30
C ASN A 28 -10.28 5.42 20.45
N TRP A 29 -11.26 4.60 20.07
CA TRP A 29 -11.11 3.15 20.05
C TRP A 29 -11.94 2.58 18.90
N ILE A 30 -11.58 1.38 18.45
CA ILE A 30 -12.29 0.64 17.41
C ILE A 30 -12.44 -0.83 17.82
N LEU A 31 -13.52 -1.46 17.37
CA LEU A 31 -13.72 -2.90 17.52
C LEU A 31 -13.60 -3.54 16.14
N ILE A 32 -12.66 -4.47 15.99
CA ILE A 32 -12.40 -5.18 14.73
C ILE A 32 -13.02 -6.57 14.69
N THR A 33 -13.22 -7.13 13.50
CA THR A 33 -13.83 -8.46 13.32
C THR A 33 -12.85 -9.60 13.56
N ASP A 34 -11.60 -9.44 13.11
CA ASP A 34 -10.56 -10.47 13.18
C ASP A 34 -9.59 -10.22 14.32
N ASP A 35 -8.87 -11.24 14.75
CA ASP A 35 -7.83 -11.05 15.79
C ASP A 35 -6.67 -10.22 15.22
N PRO A 36 -6.14 -9.21 15.96
CA PRO A 36 -5.08 -8.32 15.50
C PRO A 36 -3.70 -9.02 15.57
N THR A 37 -3.54 -10.11 14.83
CA THR A 37 -2.33 -10.94 14.86
C THR A 37 -1.12 -10.13 14.38
N ASP A 38 -0.06 -10.11 15.20
CA ASP A 38 1.18 -9.33 15.03
C ASP A 38 1.05 -7.79 15.13
N TRP A 39 -0.11 -7.26 15.52
CA TRP A 39 -0.23 -5.84 15.83
C TRP A 39 0.40 -5.54 17.18
N LYS A 40 1.02 -4.37 17.33
CA LYS A 40 1.60 -3.91 18.60
C LYS A 40 1.29 -2.44 18.86
N VAL A 41 1.39 -2.06 20.13
CA VAL A 41 1.36 -0.64 20.53
C VAL A 41 2.43 0.13 19.77
N GLY A 42 2.06 1.29 19.23
CA GLY A 42 2.90 2.12 18.38
C GLY A 42 2.78 1.84 16.87
N ASP A 43 2.10 0.77 16.45
CA ASP A 43 1.82 0.56 15.02
C ASP A 43 0.78 1.56 14.51
N GLU A 44 0.89 1.91 13.23
CA GLU A 44 -0.03 2.78 12.52
C GLU A 44 -1.11 1.96 11.79
N LEU A 45 -2.35 2.42 11.92
CA LEU A 45 -3.54 1.90 11.26
C LEU A 45 -4.09 2.94 10.28
N GLY A 46 -4.60 2.46 9.15
CA GLY A 46 -5.46 3.24 8.26
C GLY A 46 -6.90 2.77 8.38
N ILE A 47 -7.83 3.69 8.62
CA ILE A 47 -9.27 3.41 8.63
C ILE A 47 -9.86 3.99 7.34
N ASN A 48 -10.29 3.10 6.45
CA ASN A 48 -10.78 3.46 5.13
C ASN A 48 -12.18 4.09 5.18
N PRO A 49 -12.51 4.96 4.21
CA PRO A 49 -13.84 5.53 4.12
C PRO A 49 -14.91 4.45 3.94
N SER A 50 -16.04 4.61 4.62
CA SER A 50 -17.20 3.71 4.54
C SER A 50 -18.49 4.42 4.12
N GLY A 51 -18.35 5.62 3.55
CA GLY A 51 -19.43 6.48 3.07
C GLY A 51 -19.23 6.90 1.61
N ARG A 52 -19.96 7.93 1.17
CA ARG A 52 -19.85 8.45 -0.21
C ARG A 52 -18.59 9.27 -0.45
N ASP A 53 -18.02 9.85 0.59
CA ASP A 53 -16.84 10.70 0.49
C ASP A 53 -15.58 9.87 0.66
N TYR A 54 -14.90 9.60 -0.45
CA TYR A 54 -13.66 8.82 -0.49
C TYR A 54 -12.48 9.50 0.23
N THR A 55 -12.63 10.76 0.65
CA THR A 55 -11.59 11.49 1.39
C THR A 55 -11.66 11.27 2.90
N GLN A 56 -12.77 10.74 3.43
CA GLN A 56 -13.02 10.52 4.86
C GLN A 56 -12.30 9.27 5.38
N ARG A 57 -10.98 9.33 5.41
CA ARG A 57 -10.10 8.31 5.98
C ARG A 57 -9.39 8.86 7.21
N ASP A 58 -9.09 7.99 8.16
CA ASP A 58 -8.30 8.32 9.35
C ASP A 58 -7.01 7.49 9.39
N PHE A 59 -5.95 8.08 9.93
CA PHE A 59 -4.74 7.37 10.32
C PHE A 59 -4.59 7.49 11.83
N ALA A 60 -4.30 6.38 12.50
CA ALA A 60 -4.22 6.36 13.96
C ALA A 60 -3.15 5.39 14.44
N VAL A 61 -2.47 5.76 15.54
CA VAL A 61 -1.48 4.90 16.20
C VAL A 61 -2.16 4.07 17.29
N ILE A 62 -1.82 2.79 17.38
CA ILE A 62 -2.31 1.90 18.44
C ILE A 62 -1.73 2.33 19.78
N GLN A 63 -2.59 2.69 20.73
CA GLN A 63 -2.24 3.00 22.11
C GLN A 63 -2.31 1.76 23.02
N SER A 64 -3.29 0.88 22.81
CA SER A 64 -3.42 -0.39 23.52
C SER A 64 -4.27 -1.39 22.74
N ILE A 65 -4.08 -2.69 23.04
CA ILE A 65 -4.81 -3.80 22.43
C ILE A 65 -5.43 -4.63 23.56
N ASN A 66 -6.75 -4.79 23.54
CA ASN A 66 -7.49 -5.68 24.44
C ASN A 66 -8.38 -6.61 23.62
N GLY A 67 -7.83 -7.76 23.22
CA GLY A 67 -8.46 -8.63 22.23
C GLY A 67 -8.70 -7.88 20.92
N LYS A 68 -9.96 -7.80 20.49
CA LYS A 68 -10.38 -7.08 19.27
C LYS A 68 -10.71 -5.61 19.49
N ASN A 69 -10.64 -5.13 20.73
CA ASN A 69 -10.83 -3.71 21.04
C ASN A 69 -9.46 -3.02 21.03
N ILE A 70 -9.28 -2.10 20.08
CA ILE A 70 -8.04 -1.37 19.86
C ILE A 70 -8.27 0.08 20.32
N THR A 71 -7.49 0.52 21.31
CA THR A 71 -7.47 1.94 21.69
C THR A 71 -6.45 2.68 20.84
N LEU A 72 -6.82 3.84 20.33
CA LEU A 72 -6.06 4.72 19.46
C LEU A 72 -5.48 5.90 20.25
N ALA A 73 -4.30 6.35 19.84
CA ALA A 73 -3.62 7.49 20.46
C ALA A 73 -4.33 8.83 20.20
N SER A 74 -5.11 8.91 19.12
CA SER A 74 -5.92 10.06 18.74
C SER A 74 -7.37 9.64 18.48
N ALA A 75 -8.30 10.57 18.70
CA ALA A 75 -9.69 10.38 18.31
C ALA A 75 -9.83 10.38 16.78
N LEU A 76 -10.79 9.60 16.28
CA LEU A 76 -11.18 9.57 14.87
C LEU A 76 -11.76 10.92 14.45
N VAL A 77 -11.39 11.42 13.28
CA VAL A 77 -11.95 12.64 12.72
C VAL A 77 -13.32 12.36 12.09
N TYR A 78 -13.48 11.19 11.48
CA TYR A 78 -14.70 10.80 10.77
C TYR A 78 -15.41 9.63 11.44
N MET A 79 -16.69 9.47 11.10
CA MET A 79 -17.45 8.27 11.45
C MET A 79 -17.15 7.17 10.44
N HIS A 80 -16.91 5.95 10.95
CA HIS A 80 -16.65 4.77 10.16
C HIS A 80 -17.67 3.68 10.48
N THR A 81 -18.38 3.22 9.46
CA THR A 81 -19.45 2.22 9.56
C THR A 81 -18.87 0.87 9.96
N GLY A 82 -19.51 0.19 10.90
CA GLY A 82 -19.15 -1.18 11.28
C GLY A 82 -20.40 -1.96 11.67
N ALA A 83 -20.33 -3.28 11.56
CA ALA A 83 -21.44 -4.16 11.92
C ALA A 83 -20.92 -5.54 12.34
N ALA A 84 -21.67 -6.18 13.22
CA ALA A 84 -21.33 -7.51 13.75
C ALA A 84 -21.29 -8.58 12.65
N SER A 85 -22.14 -8.43 11.63
CA SER A 85 -22.19 -9.26 10.43
C SER A 85 -22.63 -8.45 9.22
N ILE A 86 -22.40 -8.98 8.02
CA ILE A 86 -22.96 -8.41 6.79
C ILE A 86 -24.46 -8.69 6.80
N ASP A 87 -25.28 -7.64 6.76
CA ASP A 87 -26.70 -7.79 6.46
C ASP A 87 -26.92 -7.63 4.95
N ALA A 88 -26.99 -8.76 4.24
CA ALA A 88 -27.18 -8.77 2.80
C ALA A 88 -28.52 -8.16 2.36
N ALA A 89 -29.52 -8.08 3.24
CA ALA A 89 -30.83 -7.51 2.91
C ALA A 89 -30.79 -5.97 2.90
N GLU A 90 -30.03 -5.35 3.81
CA GLU A 90 -29.92 -3.89 3.91
C GLU A 90 -28.96 -3.29 2.87
N THR A 91 -27.89 -4.01 2.52
CA THR A 91 -26.83 -3.49 1.65
C THR A 91 -26.84 -4.06 0.22
N GLY A 92 -27.82 -4.89 -0.11
CA GLY A 92 -27.82 -5.62 -1.39
C GLY A 92 -26.65 -6.60 -1.52
N GLY A 93 -26.17 -7.15 -0.40
CA GLY A 93 -25.05 -8.08 -0.34
C GLY A 93 -23.66 -7.43 -0.31
N ILE A 94 -23.57 -6.10 -0.24
CA ILE A 94 -22.30 -5.37 -0.22
C ILE A 94 -21.83 -5.17 1.23
N ASP A 95 -20.62 -5.58 1.56
CA ASP A 95 -20.02 -5.27 2.86
C ASP A 95 -19.50 -3.84 2.87
N ILE A 96 -20.25 -2.92 3.49
CA ILE A 96 -19.90 -1.49 3.58
C ILE A 96 -19.13 -1.14 4.87
N ARG A 97 -18.75 -2.14 5.68
CA ARG A 97 -18.00 -1.88 6.91
C ARG A 97 -16.62 -1.34 6.56
N ALA A 98 -16.18 -0.33 7.29
CA ALA A 98 -14.89 0.29 7.10
C ALA A 98 -13.77 -0.74 7.27
N GLU A 99 -12.85 -0.75 6.32
CA GLU A 99 -11.64 -1.56 6.39
C GLU A 99 -10.63 -0.87 7.31
N VAL A 100 -9.96 -1.67 8.13
CA VAL A 100 -8.87 -1.24 9.00
C VAL A 100 -7.61 -1.91 8.51
N LEU A 101 -6.68 -1.13 7.97
CA LEU A 101 -5.42 -1.55 7.40
C LEU A 101 -4.32 -1.46 8.46
N HIS A 102 -3.51 -2.51 8.61
CA HIS A 102 -2.28 -2.45 9.41
C HIS A 102 -1.12 -2.04 8.52
N LEU A 103 -0.64 -0.81 8.70
CA LEU A 103 0.28 -0.17 7.76
C LEU A 103 1.76 -0.46 8.08
N THR A 104 2.09 -0.56 9.36
CA THR A 104 3.49 -0.66 9.81
C THR A 104 4.18 -1.93 9.32
N ARG A 105 5.36 -1.78 8.69
CA ARG A 105 6.29 -2.87 8.37
C ARG A 105 7.70 -2.55 8.88
N ASN A 106 8.59 -3.54 8.94
CA ASN A 106 9.96 -3.34 9.41
C ASN A 106 10.92 -2.81 8.34
N ILE A 107 10.60 -3.02 7.05
CA ILE A 107 11.34 -2.40 5.94
C ILE A 107 10.50 -1.26 5.41
N VAL A 108 11.03 -0.04 5.50
CA VAL A 108 10.33 1.19 5.13
C VAL A 108 11.08 1.92 4.04
N VAL A 109 10.43 2.11 2.90
CA VAL A 109 10.85 3.03 1.84
C VAL A 109 10.12 4.34 2.05
N LYS A 110 10.84 5.36 2.50
CA LYS A 110 10.28 6.65 2.89
C LYS A 110 10.73 7.75 1.94
N GLY A 111 9.76 8.42 1.32
CA GLY A 111 9.99 9.68 0.64
C GLY A 111 9.97 10.87 1.59
N THR A 112 10.47 12.01 1.12
CA THR A 112 10.20 13.32 1.71
C THR A 112 8.78 13.75 1.39
N ASN A 113 8.16 14.56 2.24
CA ASN A 113 6.89 15.22 1.93
C ASN A 113 7.10 16.71 1.61
N GLU A 114 8.28 17.05 1.11
CA GLU A 114 8.68 18.42 0.76
C GLU A 114 8.32 18.70 -0.70
N ASP A 115 7.83 19.91 -0.97
CA ASP A 115 7.50 20.45 -2.30
C ASP A 115 6.57 19.60 -3.19
N ARG A 116 5.89 18.61 -2.61
CA ARG A 116 5.05 17.61 -3.30
C ARG A 116 5.84 16.53 -4.07
N TRP A 117 7.10 16.32 -3.70
CA TRP A 117 7.99 15.34 -4.31
C TRP A 117 8.32 14.20 -3.34
N GLY A 118 7.59 13.09 -3.48
CA GLY A 118 7.83 11.85 -2.74
C GLY A 118 8.85 10.92 -3.40
N GLY A 119 9.11 9.78 -2.73
CA GLY A 119 9.98 8.70 -3.20
C GLY A 119 9.32 7.77 -4.23
N HIS A 120 10.12 7.11 -5.07
CA HIS A 120 9.63 6.24 -6.16
C HIS A 120 10.56 5.05 -6.33
N VAL A 121 9.98 3.85 -6.37
CA VAL A 121 10.72 2.62 -6.70
C VAL A 121 10.26 2.16 -8.07
N VAL A 122 11.19 2.13 -9.02
CA VAL A 122 10.88 1.86 -10.43
C VAL A 122 11.65 0.64 -10.90
N THR A 123 10.94 -0.26 -11.56
CA THR A 123 11.55 -1.29 -12.40
C THR A 123 11.07 -1.10 -13.84
N ALA A 124 11.96 -1.33 -14.79
CA ALA A 124 11.62 -1.20 -16.20
C ALA A 124 12.49 -2.09 -17.09
N HIS A 125 11.98 -2.40 -18.28
CA HIS A 125 12.82 -2.86 -19.39
C HIS A 125 13.09 -1.69 -20.34
N ASN A 126 14.36 -1.48 -20.71
CA ASN A 126 14.76 -0.40 -21.60
C ASN A 126 15.73 -0.94 -22.66
N LYS A 127 15.64 -0.40 -23.88
CA LYS A 127 16.68 -0.58 -24.89
C LYS A 127 17.66 0.58 -24.79
N ASP A 128 18.90 0.29 -24.44
CA ASP A 128 19.96 1.26 -24.56
C ASP A 128 20.63 1.13 -25.92
N SER A 129 20.85 2.23 -26.62
CA SER A 129 21.47 2.22 -27.94
C SER A 129 22.64 3.18 -28.00
N GLY A 130 23.75 2.74 -28.58
CA GLY A 130 24.95 3.56 -28.75
C GLY A 130 25.72 3.16 -30.00
N PHE A 131 26.64 4.02 -30.42
CA PHE A 131 27.53 3.72 -31.53
C PHE A 131 28.87 3.20 -31.02
N VAL A 132 29.30 2.04 -31.49
CA VAL A 132 30.63 1.49 -31.25
C VAL A 132 31.27 1.27 -32.62
N ASN A 133 32.42 1.89 -32.88
CA ASN A 133 33.12 1.83 -34.17
C ASN A 133 32.23 2.21 -35.38
N GLY A 134 31.34 3.19 -35.22
CA GLY A 134 30.44 3.66 -36.29
C GLY A 134 29.21 2.76 -36.53
N GLN A 135 29.06 1.65 -35.80
CA GLN A 135 27.90 0.78 -35.87
C GLN A 135 26.96 1.02 -34.70
N LEU A 136 25.65 1.11 -34.97
CA LEU A 136 24.62 1.17 -33.92
C LEU A 136 24.50 -0.19 -33.24
N ILE A 137 24.68 -0.21 -31.92
CA ILE A 137 24.48 -1.37 -31.06
C ILE A 137 23.35 -1.05 -30.09
N SER A 138 22.38 -1.95 -29.96
CA SER A 138 21.32 -1.87 -28.97
C SER A 138 21.41 -3.02 -27.98
N VAL A 139 21.29 -2.72 -26.69
CA VAL A 139 21.33 -3.68 -25.59
C VAL A 139 20.04 -3.56 -24.78
N ASP A 140 19.36 -4.69 -24.59
CA ASP A 140 18.22 -4.77 -23.68
C ASP A 140 18.70 -4.72 -22.23
N ARG A 141 18.14 -3.80 -21.44
CA ARG A 141 18.32 -3.71 -20.00
C ARG A 141 17.03 -4.02 -19.30
N LYS A 142 16.98 -5.19 -18.66
CA LYS A 142 15.80 -5.69 -17.96
C LYS A 142 16.04 -5.67 -16.46
N GLY A 143 15.13 -5.03 -15.73
CA GLY A 143 15.05 -5.09 -14.27
C GLY A 143 13.79 -5.82 -13.83
N SER A 144 13.87 -6.47 -12.67
CA SER A 144 12.72 -7.03 -11.98
C SER A 144 12.76 -6.68 -10.49
N MET A 145 11.60 -6.66 -9.83
CA MET A 145 11.51 -6.49 -8.38
C MET A 145 10.54 -7.47 -7.75
N ILE A 146 10.93 -8.09 -6.64
CA ILE A 146 10.06 -8.92 -5.81
C ILE A 146 10.07 -8.32 -4.40
N ILE A 147 8.93 -7.77 -3.99
CA ILE A 147 8.77 -7.06 -2.73
C ILE A 147 7.63 -7.72 -1.95
N ASP A 148 7.90 -8.13 -0.72
CA ASP A 148 6.92 -8.74 0.16
C ASP A 148 7.05 -8.15 1.57
N HIS A 149 5.93 -7.76 2.19
CA HIS A 149 5.86 -7.17 3.53
C HIS A 149 6.71 -5.88 3.72
N ALA A 150 6.75 -5.00 2.73
CA ALA A 150 7.40 -3.69 2.85
C ALA A 150 6.40 -2.55 3.03
N GLU A 151 6.84 -1.43 3.60
CA GLU A 151 6.06 -0.20 3.75
C GLU A 151 6.63 0.90 2.84
N PHE A 152 5.75 1.59 2.12
CA PHE A 152 6.07 2.75 1.31
C PHE A 152 5.27 3.94 1.83
N VAL A 153 5.98 4.90 2.41
CA VAL A 153 5.37 6.08 3.06
C VAL A 153 5.87 7.35 2.39
N ASN A 154 4.96 8.27 2.09
CA ASN A 154 5.25 9.53 1.36
C ASN A 154 5.94 9.27 0.01
N CYS A 155 5.59 8.18 -0.64
CA CYS A 155 6.06 7.84 -1.97
C CYS A 155 4.98 8.19 -3.00
N SER A 156 5.37 8.57 -4.22
CA SER A 156 4.59 9.25 -5.29
C SER A 156 4.71 10.79 -5.32
N GLN A 157 4.46 11.38 -6.49
CA GLN A 157 4.48 12.83 -6.74
C GLN A 157 3.08 13.32 -7.09
N TYR A 158 2.74 14.50 -6.59
CA TYR A 158 1.46 15.16 -6.89
C TYR A 158 1.38 15.53 -8.38
N ASP A 159 0.25 15.22 -9.02
CA ASP A 159 -0.05 15.62 -10.41
C ASP A 159 0.96 15.12 -11.46
N THR A 160 1.48 13.91 -11.26
CA THR A 160 2.38 13.23 -12.21
C THR A 160 2.07 11.74 -12.36
N ASP A 161 2.70 11.09 -13.33
CA ASP A 161 2.72 9.63 -13.53
C ASP A 161 3.74 8.91 -12.63
N LYS A 162 4.34 9.63 -11.68
CA LYS A 162 5.40 9.11 -10.84
C LYS A 162 4.72 8.49 -9.61
N ALA A 163 4.53 7.18 -9.67
CA ALA A 163 3.90 6.39 -8.62
C ALA A 163 4.89 5.93 -7.55
N ALA A 164 4.41 5.61 -6.35
CA ALA A 164 5.26 5.08 -5.28
C ALA A 164 6.02 3.82 -5.72
N VAL A 165 5.32 2.90 -6.40
CA VAL A 165 5.92 1.75 -7.09
C VAL A 165 5.49 1.75 -8.55
N ARG A 166 6.46 1.64 -9.47
CA ARG A 166 6.20 1.66 -10.91
C ARG A 166 6.85 0.50 -11.65
N PHE A 167 6.03 -0.15 -12.46
CA PHE A 167 6.40 -1.20 -13.40
C PHE A 167 6.26 -0.66 -14.82
N SER A 168 7.36 -0.54 -15.57
CA SER A 168 7.34 0.08 -16.90
C SER A 168 7.94 -0.78 -18.00
N ASN A 169 7.30 -0.75 -19.17
CA ASN A 169 7.84 -1.30 -20.43
C ASN A 169 8.15 -2.80 -20.36
N PHE A 170 7.31 -3.59 -19.71
CA PHE A 170 7.45 -5.04 -19.71
C PHE A 170 7.00 -5.61 -21.05
N TYR A 171 7.94 -5.78 -21.99
CA TYR A 171 7.70 -6.53 -23.23
C TYR A 171 8.12 -7.99 -23.06
N SER A 172 7.21 -8.91 -23.43
CA SER A 172 7.40 -10.36 -23.47
C SER A 172 8.65 -10.76 -24.25
N LEU A 173 9.57 -11.45 -23.57
CA LEU A 173 10.67 -12.22 -24.17
C LEU A 173 10.83 -13.51 -23.36
N GLU A 174 9.99 -14.50 -23.65
CA GLU A 174 10.18 -15.96 -23.47
C GLU A 174 10.84 -16.55 -22.20
N ALA A 175 10.96 -15.84 -21.07
CA ALA A 175 11.52 -16.40 -19.84
C ALA A 175 10.78 -15.99 -18.56
N ALA A 176 10.66 -16.93 -17.63
CA ALA A 176 10.11 -16.73 -16.28
C ALA A 176 10.95 -15.77 -15.40
N ASP A 177 12.15 -15.37 -15.84
CA ASP A 177 13.14 -14.63 -15.05
C ASP A 177 12.91 -13.11 -14.92
N THR A 178 11.84 -12.56 -15.48
CA THR A 178 11.52 -11.12 -15.39
C THR A 178 10.23 -10.80 -14.65
N GLN A 179 9.64 -11.76 -13.93
CA GLN A 179 8.44 -11.50 -13.13
C GLN A 179 8.75 -10.51 -12.01
N SER A 180 7.82 -9.60 -11.77
CA SER A 180 7.89 -8.66 -10.65
C SER A 180 6.60 -8.72 -9.83
N SER A 181 6.71 -8.50 -8.52
CA SER A 181 5.57 -8.53 -7.60
C SER A 181 5.78 -7.60 -6.42
N VAL A 182 4.66 -7.08 -5.91
CA VAL A 182 4.56 -6.39 -4.62
C VAL A 182 3.40 -7.03 -3.88
N THR A 183 3.69 -7.72 -2.77
CA THR A 183 2.70 -8.49 -1.99
C THR A 183 2.77 -8.12 -0.52
N ASN A 184 1.64 -8.22 0.20
CA ASN A 184 1.55 -7.99 1.66
C ASN A 184 2.13 -6.65 2.17
N SER A 185 2.30 -5.69 1.26
CA SER A 185 2.99 -4.42 1.49
C SER A 185 1.99 -3.30 1.71
N ALA A 186 2.38 -2.28 2.46
CA ALA A 186 1.57 -1.09 2.71
C ALA A 186 2.09 0.08 1.86
N ILE A 187 1.21 0.81 1.18
CA ILE A 187 1.56 2.00 0.40
C ILE A 187 0.58 3.10 0.81
N HIS A 188 1.07 4.14 1.47
CA HIS A 188 0.23 5.18 2.05
C HIS A 188 0.93 6.54 2.11
N ASN A 189 0.13 7.57 2.40
CA ASN A 189 0.55 8.97 2.52
C ASN A 189 1.26 9.53 1.26
N GLY A 190 1.11 8.85 0.11
CA GLY A 190 1.50 9.38 -1.19
C GLY A 190 0.58 10.51 -1.64
N LEU A 191 1.12 11.42 -2.46
CA LEU A 191 0.38 12.56 -3.03
C LEU A 191 -0.21 12.27 -4.41
N GLY A 192 0.05 11.10 -4.97
CA GLY A 192 -0.43 10.67 -6.27
C GLY A 192 -0.69 9.17 -6.31
N ILE A 193 -0.21 8.52 -7.37
CA ILE A 193 -0.51 7.12 -7.65
C ILE A 193 0.31 6.20 -6.71
N GLY A 194 -0.34 5.23 -6.06
CA GLY A 194 0.35 4.23 -5.24
C GLY A 194 1.13 3.23 -6.10
N ILE A 195 0.46 2.55 -7.03
CA ILE A 195 1.07 1.59 -7.96
C ILE A 195 0.69 1.95 -9.39
N MET A 196 1.68 1.98 -10.29
CA MET A 196 1.45 2.13 -11.71
C MET A 196 2.11 1.00 -12.49
N VAL A 197 1.34 0.37 -13.37
CA VAL A 197 1.81 -0.59 -14.37
C VAL A 197 1.58 0.03 -15.75
N SER A 198 2.65 0.23 -16.52
CA SER A 198 2.61 0.89 -17.82
C SER A 198 3.31 0.06 -18.89
N SER A 199 2.67 -0.11 -20.05
CA SER A 199 3.23 -0.85 -21.19
C SER A 199 3.69 -2.26 -20.81
N ALA A 200 2.84 -3.00 -20.11
CA ALA A 200 3.01 -4.43 -19.87
C ALA A 200 2.19 -5.20 -20.91
N ASN A 201 2.87 -5.91 -21.81
CA ASN A 201 2.28 -6.75 -22.86
C ASN A 201 2.58 -8.22 -22.61
#